data_AF-A0A1G2RL94-F1
#
_entry.id   AF-A0A1G2RL94-F1
#
_cell.length_a   1.000
_cell.length_b   1.000
_cell.length_c   1.000
_cell.angle_alpha   90.00
_cell.angle_beta   90.00
_cell.angle_gamma   90.00
#
_symmetry.space_group_name_H-M   'P 1'
#
loop_
_entity.id
_entity.type
_entity.pdbx_description
1 polymer ?
#
loop_
_entity_poly.entity_id
_entity_poly.type
_entity_poly.pdbx_seq_one_letter_code
_entity_poly.pdbx_strand_id
1 'polypeptide(L)' 'MRKWLKEKNISLGLVFLFASALVLVDELYREGYLFDFSDLFVFRLTHEKLFTLLFLGGLYTQFKNRNGGKS' A
#
# COMPACT_ATOMS: atom_id res chain seq x y z
N MET A 1 -5.98 8.83 -24.07
CA MET A 1 -5.29 8.49 -22.80
C MET A 1 -5.31 9.59 -21.73
N ARG A 2 -4.89 10.84 -22.02
CA ARG A 2 -4.88 11.94 -21.03
C ARG A 2 -6.25 12.30 -20.41
N LYS A 3 -7.37 12.16 -21.14
CA LYS A 3 -8.72 12.37 -20.59
C LYS A 3 -9.23 11.22 -19.72
N TRP A 4 -8.85 9.99 -20.04
CA TRP A 4 -9.32 8.78 -19.34
C TRP A 4 -8.72 8.65 -17.92
N LEU A 5 -7.45 9.07 -17.76
CA LEU A 5 -6.80 9.22 -16.45
C LEU A 5 -7.38 10.38 -15.62
N LYS A 6 -8.04 11.36 -16.25
CA LYS A 6 -8.62 12.52 -15.57
C LYS A 6 -10.01 12.23 -14.98
N GLU A 7 -10.73 11.25 -15.54
CA GLU A 7 -12.04 10.79 -15.06
C GLU A 7 -11.93 9.74 -13.96
N LYS A 8 -10.87 8.91 -13.98
CA LYS A 8 -10.57 8.03 -12.86
C LYS A 8 -9.89 8.83 -11.75
N ASN A 9 -10.68 9.33 -10.80
CA ASN A 9 -10.21 9.78 -9.49
C ASN A 9 -9.59 8.60 -8.71
N ILE A 10 -8.49 8.03 -9.20
CA ILE A 10 -7.70 7.08 -8.43
C ILE A 10 -7.06 7.90 -7.33
N SER A 11 -7.54 7.73 -6.10
CA SER A 11 -6.92 8.37 -4.95
C SER A 11 -5.48 7.89 -4.83
N LEU A 12 -4.59 8.79 -4.44
CA LEU A 12 -3.20 8.43 -4.14
C LEU A 12 -3.16 7.28 -3.11
N GLY A 13 -4.12 7.24 -2.17
CA GLY A 13 -4.30 6.15 -1.22
C GLY A 13 -4.59 4.79 -1.86
N LEU A 14 -5.40 4.73 -2.93
CA LEU A 14 -5.65 3.51 -3.69
C LEU A 14 -4.38 3.00 -4.39
N VAL A 15 -3.51 3.90 -4.88
CA VAL A 15 -2.22 3.52 -5.47
C VAL A 15 -1.33 2.86 -4.42
N PHE A 16 -1.24 3.45 -3.23
CA PHE A 16 -0.47 2.89 -2.12
C PHE A 16 -0.99 1.53 -1.65
N LEU A 17 -2.31 1.37 -1.54
CA LEU A 17 -2.93 0.09 -1.18
C LEU A 17 -2.73 -0.98 -2.27
N PHE A 18 -2.77 -0.59 -3.54
CA PHE A 18 -2.48 -1.49 -4.64
C PHE A 18 -1.00 -1.91 -4.63
N ALA A 19 -0.09 -0.97 -4.39
CA ALA A 19 1.33 -1.27 -4.26
C ALA A 19 1.61 -2.21 -3.07
N SER A 20 0.95 -2.01 -1.93
CA SER A 20 1.10 -2.93 -0.79
C SER A 20 0.60 -4.34 -1.13
N ALA A 21 -0.50 -4.46 -1.87
CA ALA A 21 -0.98 -5.77 -2.32
C ALA A 21 0.03 -6.48 -3.24
N LEU A 22 0.72 -5.75 -4.13
CA LEU A 22 1.77 -6.32 -4.97
C LEU A 22 2.96 -6.86 -4.16
N VAL A 23 3.32 -6.18 -3.06
CA VAL A 23 4.39 -6.65 -2.16
C VAL A 23 4.02 -7.98 -1.52
N LEU A 24 2.77 -8.17 -1.07
CA LEU A 24 2.32 -9.47 -0.53
C LEU A 24 2.36 -10.58 -1.58
N VAL A 25 2.00 -10.25 -2.82
CA VAL A 25 2.05 -11.22 -3.92
C VAL A 25 3.49 -11.62 -4.22
N ASP A 26 4.41 -10.65 -4.26
CA ASP A 26 5.85 -10.91 -4.43
C ASP A 26 6.38 -11.81 -3.31
N GLU A 27 6.01 -11.55 -2.05
CA GLU A 27 6.40 -12.38 -0.90
C GLU A 27 5.89 -13.80 -1.01
N LEU A 28 4.61 -13.96 -1.38
CA LEU A 28 4.01 -15.28 -1.55
C LEU A 28 4.72 -16.10 -2.63
N TYR A 29 5.14 -15.47 -3.72
CA TYR A 29 5.87 -16.16 -4.79
C TYR A 29 7.31 -16.48 -4.41
N ARG A 30 7.97 -15.64 -3.60
CA ARG A 30 9.38 -15.81 -3.23
C ARG A 30 9.59 -16.73 -2.05
N GLU A 31 8.85 -16.52 -0.98
CA GLU A 31 9.04 -17.16 0.32
C GLU A 31 7.99 -18.27 0.56
N GLY A 32 6.86 -18.23 -0.15
CA GLY A 32 5.77 -19.20 0.01
C GLY A 32 4.81 -18.90 1.15
N TYR A 33 4.97 -17.75 1.83
CA TYR A 33 4.04 -17.23 2.83
C TYR A 33 3.67 -15.77 2.53
N LEU A 34 2.56 -15.31 3.11
CA LEU A 34 2.05 -13.96 2.85
C LEU A 34 2.72 -12.90 3.70
N PHE A 35 2.96 -13.18 4.98
CA PHE A 35 3.51 -12.22 5.92
C PHE A 35 4.08 -12.91 7.17
N ASP A 36 5.32 -12.59 7.57
CA ASP A 36 5.89 -13.01 8.86
C ASP A 36 6.05 -11.81 9.82
N PHE A 37 5.35 -11.85 10.96
CA PHE A 37 5.45 -10.80 11.98
C PHE A 37 6.83 -10.66 12.60
N SER A 38 7.65 -11.70 12.55
CA SER A 38 9.02 -11.70 13.09
C SER A 38 9.91 -10.71 12.32
N ASP A 39 9.70 -10.61 11.01
CA ASP A 39 10.52 -9.81 10.09
C ASP A 39 10.28 -8.29 10.21
N LEU A 40 9.22 -7.90 10.91
CA LEU A 40 9.01 -6.50 11.29
C LEU A 40 10.05 -5.98 12.30
N PHE A 41 10.60 -6.85 13.14
CA PHE A 41 11.50 -6.48 14.23
C PHE A 41 12.98 -6.63 13.89
N VAL A 42 13.31 -7.32 12.78
CA VAL A 42 14.68 -7.47 12.30
C VAL A 42 15.20 -6.13 11.79
N PHE A 43 16.47 -5.76 11.99
CA PHE A 43 16.95 -4.43 11.57
C PHE A 43 17.05 -4.25 10.03
N ARG A 44 17.02 -5.34 9.27
CA ARG A 44 17.08 -5.32 7.80
C ARG A 44 15.78 -4.80 7.19
N LEU A 45 15.87 -4.37 5.93
CA LEU A 45 14.72 -3.93 5.16
C LEU A 45 14.06 -5.18 4.56
N THR A 46 12.86 -5.49 5.04
CA THR A 46 12.06 -6.66 4.67
C THR A 46 10.81 -6.21 3.91
N HIS A 47 10.21 -7.12 3.14
CA HIS A 47 9.00 -6.81 2.39
C HIS A 47 7.82 -6.54 3.30
N GLU A 48 7.79 -7.11 4.51
CA GLU A 48 6.79 -6.87 5.54
C GLU A 48 6.78 -5.40 5.99
N LYS A 49 7.96 -4.81 6.13
CA LYS A 49 8.09 -3.38 6.45
C LYS A 49 7.65 -2.52 5.29
N LEU A 50 8.02 -2.89 4.06
CA LEU A 50 7.61 -2.17 2.86
C LEU A 50 6.09 -2.23 2.69
N PHE A 51 5.49 -3.41 2.85
CA PHE A 51 4.06 -3.63 2.89
C PHE A 51 3.41 -2.73 3.94
N THR A 52 3.90 -2.77 5.18
CA THR A 52 3.31 -2.04 6.31
C THR A 52 3.35 -0.54 6.07
N LEU A 53 4.48 -0.01 5.58
CA LEU A 53 4.61 1.42 5.25
C LEU A 53 3.64 1.85 4.13
N LEU A 54 3.57 1.07 3.04
CA LEU A 54 2.69 1.37 1.92
C LEU A 54 1.21 1.24 2.33
N PHE A 55 0.87 0.21 3.09
CA PHE A 55 -0.50 -0.04 3.55
C PHE A 55 -0.98 1.06 4.50
N LEU A 56 -0.19 1.40 5.53
CA LEU A 56 -0.51 2.47 6.47
C LEU A 56 -0.53 3.84 5.79
N GLY A 57 0.44 4.12 4.91
CA GLY A 57 0.47 5.36 4.12
C GLY A 57 -0.74 5.48 3.20
N GLY A 58 -1.17 4.38 2.59
CA GLY A 58 -2.37 4.31 1.75
C GLY A 58 -3.64 4.55 2.55
N LEU A 59 -3.81 3.85 3.67
CA LEU A 59 -4.94 4.06 4.59
C LEU A 59 -5.01 5.49 5.11
N TYR A 60 -3.89 6.02 5.58
CA TYR A 60 -3.80 7.39 6.08
C TYR A 60 -4.18 8.41 5.00
N THR A 61 -3.65 8.24 3.79
CA THR A 61 -3.96 9.12 2.66
C THR A 61 -5.42 9.02 2.25
N GLN A 62 -5.98 7.80 2.23
CA GLN A 62 -7.40 7.55 1.94
C GLN A 62 -8.31 8.22 2.99
N PHE A 63 -7.95 8.10 4.27
CA PHE A 63 -8.68 8.67 5.39
C PHE A 63 -8.64 10.21 5.36
N LYS A 64 -7.46 10.79 5.15
CA LYS A 64 -7.29 12.24 5.00
C LYS A 64 -8.08 12.79 3.82
N ASN A 65 -8.06 12.11 2.68
CA ASN A 65 -8.82 12.54 1.50
C ASN A 65 -10.35 12.50 1.72
N ARG A 66 -10.84 11.54 2.51
CA ARG A 66 -12.27 11.45 2.89
C ARG A 66 -12.69 12.55 3.88
N ASN A 67 -11.83 12.93 4.81
CA ASN A 67 -12.14 13.98 5.79
C ASN A 67 -11.93 15.40 5.24
N GLY A 68 -11.01 15.60 4.30
CA GLY A 68 -10.78 16.89 3.65
C GLY A 68 -11.90 17.33 2.69
N GLY A 69 -12.81 16.43 2.30
CA GLY A 69 -13.98 16.73 1.47
C GLY A 69 -15.25 17.12 2.24
N LYS A 70 -15.16 17.28 3.58
CA LYS A 70 -16.31 17.62 4.46
C LYS A 70 -16.27 19.05 5.03
N SER A 71 -15.39 19.92 4.55
CA SER A 71 -15.32 21.32 5.00
C SER A 71 -15.68 22.31 3.92
#